data_AF-A0A1X0QEV0-F1
#
_entry.id   AF-A0A1X0QEV0-F1
#
_cell.length_a   1.000
_cell.length_b   1.000
_cell.length_c   1.000
_cell.angle_alpha   90.00
_cell.angle_beta   90.00
_cell.angle_gamma   90.00
#
_symmetry.space_group_name_H-M   'P 1'
#
loop_
_entity.id
_entity.type
_entity.pdbx_description
1 polymer ?
#
loop_
_entity_poly.entity_id
_entity_poly.type
_entity_poly.pdbx_seq_one_letter_code
_entity_poly.pdbx_strand_id
1 'polypeptide(L)'
;MAVKDIIQELFDESLIKCEKVGQSNYYWRFKYDKEHYYCTEIEKLDISIANFKEENKKLEKIVSDLEITNECTDERNKLLNEYEDLKVKFERIEDIEENLKKFSKEEYKKMEKEIEDSKNKINTH
;
A
#
# COMPACT_ATOMS: atom_id res chain seq x y z
N MET A 1 7.95 58.72 8.91
CA MET A 1 7.47 57.51 8.22
C MET A 1 8.63 56.70 7.65
N ALA A 2 9.59 57.32 6.95
CA ALA A 2 10.73 56.65 6.33
C ALA A 2 11.43 55.50 7.10
N VAL A 3 11.81 55.66 8.38
CA VAL A 3 12.57 54.61 9.11
C VAL A 3 11.77 53.32 9.30
N LYS A 4 10.46 53.43 9.56
CA LYS A 4 9.59 52.26 9.73
C LYS A 4 9.43 51.52 8.40
N ASP A 5 9.27 52.27 7.31
CA ASP A 5 9.10 51.73 5.97
C ASP A 5 10.38 51.01 5.51
N ILE A 6 11.56 51.58 5.79
CA ILE A 6 12.86 50.95 5.51
C ILE A 6 13.07 49.67 6.34
N ILE A 7 12.72 49.68 7.63
CA ILE A 7 12.82 48.48 8.48
C ILE A 7 11.89 47.38 7.96
N GLN A 8 10.69 47.75 7.51
CA GLN A 8 9.74 46.80 6.96
C GLN A 8 10.23 46.20 5.63
N GLU A 9 10.77 47.03 4.72
CA GLU A 9 11.39 46.55 3.47
C GLU A 9 12.56 45.60 3.73
N LEU A 10 13.45 45.94 4.67
CA LEU A 10 14.56 45.07 5.08
C LEU A 10 14.09 43.76 5.74
N PHE A 11 12.96 43.79 6.45
CA PHE A 11 12.38 42.58 7.05
C PHE A 11 11.75 41.70 5.97
N ASP A 12 11.01 42.29 5.04
CA ASP A 12 10.37 41.59 3.92
C ASP A 12 11.42 40.92 3.01
N GLU A 13 12.57 41.55 2.80
CA GLU A 13 13.72 40.97 2.09
C GLU A 13 14.53 39.95 2.92
N SER A 14 14.08 39.62 4.14
CA SER A 14 14.78 38.71 5.07
C SER A 14 16.24 39.12 5.35
N LEU A 15 16.50 40.44 5.33
CA LEU A 15 17.80 41.03 5.59
C LEU A 15 18.02 41.35 7.08
N ILE A 16 16.95 41.52 7.84
CA ILE A 16 16.98 41.71 9.30
C ILE A 16 16.03 40.72 9.96
N LYS A 17 16.38 40.29 11.17
CA LYS A 17 15.50 39.48 12.02
C LYS A 17 14.65 40.41 12.88
N CYS A 18 13.41 40.01 13.12
CA CYS A 18 12.51 40.66 14.06
C CYS A 18 12.04 39.65 15.09
N GLU A 19 12.12 39.99 16.37
CA GLU A 19 11.49 39.22 17.46
C GLU A 19 10.64 40.13 18.31
N LYS A 20 9.46 39.63 18.66
CA LYS A 20 8.55 40.31 19.55
C LYS A 20 8.80 39.84 20.97
N VAL A 21 9.28 40.73 21.82
CA VAL A 21 9.49 40.47 23.25
C VAL A 21 8.51 41.35 24.03
N GLY A 22 7.46 40.71 24.56
CA GLY A 22 6.36 41.40 25.25
C GLY A 22 5.56 42.30 24.31
N GLN A 23 5.58 43.61 24.59
CA GLN A 23 4.87 44.61 23.79
C GLN A 23 5.75 45.28 22.71
N SER A 24 7.05 44.99 22.70
CA SER A 24 8.02 45.63 21.82
C SER A 24 8.58 44.67 20.76
N ASN A 25 8.91 45.21 19.59
CA ASN A 25 9.60 44.49 18.52
C ASN A 25 11.07 44.89 18.51
N TYR A 26 11.95 43.90 18.44
CA TYR A 26 13.40 44.06 18.39
C TYR A 26 13.89 43.62 17.01
N TYR A 27 14.73 44.45 16.39
CA TYR A 27 15.28 44.21 15.06
C TYR A 27 16.80 44.11 15.14
N TRP A 28 17.38 43.07 14.53
CA TRP A 28 18.84 42.90 14.49
C TRP A 28 19.29 42.12 13.25
N ARG A 29 20.60 42.15 13.00
CA ARG A 29 21.26 41.35 11.96
C ARG A 29 22.69 41.06 12.39
N PHE A 30 23.14 39.82 12.22
CA PHE A 30 24.56 39.49 12.32
C PHE A 30 25.22 39.49 10.93
N LYS A 31 26.48 39.90 10.88
CA LYS A 31 27.24 40.00 9.62
C LYS A 31 27.31 38.67 8.86
N TYR A 32 27.41 37.55 9.58
CA TYR A 32 27.60 36.20 9.04
C TYR A 32 26.39 35.29 9.22
N ASP A 33 25.20 35.86 9.43
CA ASP A 33 23.98 35.09 9.75
C ASP A 33 23.54 34.19 8.57
N LYS A 34 23.69 34.69 7.34
CA LYS A 34 23.35 33.95 6.13
C LYS A 34 24.33 32.81 5.90
N GLU A 35 25.62 33.08 6.04
CA GLU A 35 26.69 32.10 5.89
C GLU A 35 26.55 30.98 6.92
N HIS A 36 26.27 31.33 8.18
CA HIS A 36 26.02 30.34 9.22
C HIS A 36 24.77 29.50 8.92
N TYR A 37 23.66 30.12 8.49
CA TYR A 37 22.46 29.41 8.07
C TYR A 37 22.76 28.39 6.97
N TYR A 38 23.48 28.79 5.91
CA TYR A 38 23.82 27.88 4.82
C TYR A 38 24.74 26.75 5.27
N CYS A 39 25.74 27.02 6.11
CA CYS A 39 26.59 25.95 6.67
C CYS A 39 25.77 24.93 7.44
N THR A 40 24.88 25.38 8.32
CA THR A 40 24.01 24.48 9.10
C THR A 40 23.04 23.70 8.21
N GLU A 41 22.47 24.33 7.18
CA GLU A 41 21.60 23.62 6.24
C GLU A 41 22.37 22.58 5.41
N ILE A 42 23.60 22.89 4.98
CA ILE A 42 24.47 21.93 4.30
C ILE A 42 24.77 20.74 5.22
N GLU A 43 25.16 20.98 6.47
CA GLU A 43 25.43 19.92 7.46
C GLU A 43 24.21 19.01 7.68
N LYS A 44 23.00 19.59 7.81
CA LYS A 44 21.76 18.82 7.93
C LYS A 44 21.49 17.98 6.68
N LEU A 45 21.66 18.55 5.49
CA LEU A 45 21.47 17.83 4.24
C LEU A 45 22.48 16.70 4.09
N ASP A 46 23.74 16.92 4.45
CA ASP A 46 24.78 15.89 4.43
C ASP A 46 24.44 14.71 5.36
N ILE A 47 23.98 14.99 6.58
CA ILE A 47 23.50 13.97 7.51
C ILE A 47 22.32 13.20 6.91
N SER A 48 21.35 13.91 6.33
CA SER A 48 20.19 13.28 5.72
C SER A 48 20.58 12.39 4.53
N ILE A 49 21.53 12.83 3.70
CA ILE A 49 22.06 12.05 2.58
C ILE A 49 22.76 10.80 3.09
N ALA A 50 23.56 10.91 4.16
CA ALA A 50 24.23 9.77 4.77
C ALA A 50 23.21 8.72 5.26
N ASN A 51 22.17 9.18 5.96
CA ASN A 51 21.10 8.31 6.46
C ASN A 51 20.36 7.60 5.32
N PHE A 52 19.95 8.34 4.28
CA PHE A 52 19.27 7.74 3.13
C PHE A 52 20.16 6.76 2.36
N LYS A 53 21.47 7.03 2.25
CA LYS A 53 22.41 6.08 1.65
C LYS A 53 22.54 4.79 2.45
N GLU A 54 22.55 4.89 3.78
CA GLU A 54 22.60 3.70 4.65
C GLU A 54 21.31 2.89 4.56
N GLU A 55 20.15 3.57 4.58
CA GLU A 55 18.84 2.94 4.42
C GLU A 55 18.70 2.26 3.07
N ASN A 56 19.11 2.92 1.98
CA ASN A 56 19.06 2.33 0.65
C ASN A 56 19.93 1.07 0.55
N LYS A 57 21.14 1.06 1.14
CA LYS A 57 21.97 -0.15 1.21
C LYS A 57 21.31 -1.30 1.98
N LYS A 58 20.58 -0.99 3.05
CA LYS A 58 19.81 -1.99 3.81
C LYS A 58 18.69 -2.58 2.97
N LEU A 59 17.94 -1.72 2.27
CA LEU A 59 16.86 -2.15 1.38
C LEU A 59 17.36 -2.97 0.20
N GLU A 60 18.45 -2.56 -0.45
CA GLU A 60 19.11 -3.32 -1.52
C GLU A 60 19.51 -4.73 -1.06
N LYS A 61 20.03 -4.85 0.16
CA LYS A 61 20.36 -6.15 0.75
C LYS A 61 19.10 -7.01 0.97
N ILE A 62 18.04 -6.42 1.52
CA ILE A 62 16.76 -7.12 1.72
C ILE A 62 16.18 -7.60 0.39
N VAL A 63 16.20 -6.75 -0.64
CA VAL A 63 15.72 -7.10 -1.98
C VAL A 63 16.56 -8.25 -2.54
N SER A 64 17.89 -8.18 -2.46
CA SER A 64 18.76 -9.27 -2.93
C SER A 64 18.50 -10.58 -2.20
N ASP A 65 18.31 -10.55 -0.88
CA ASP A 65 17.98 -11.74 -0.09
C ASP A 65 16.60 -12.33 -0.48
N LEU A 66 15.62 -11.46 -0.76
CA LEU A 66 14.29 -11.85 -1.23
C LEU A 66 14.29 -12.41 -2.66
N GLU A 67 15.14 -11.87 -3.54
CA GLU A 67 15.30 -12.37 -4.92
C GLU A 67 15.93 -13.75 -4.94
N ILE A 68 16.94 -14.00 -4.10
CA ILE A 68 17.55 -15.34 -3.94
C ILE A 68 16.52 -16.34 -3.40
N THR A 69 15.71 -15.96 -2.43
CA THR A 69 14.71 -16.86 -1.83
C THR A 69 13.46 -17.05 -2.68
N ASN A 70 13.12 -16.08 -3.53
CA ASN A 70 11.99 -16.15 -4.46
C ASN A 70 12.43 -16.31 -5.91
N GLU A 71 13.55 -16.99 -6.14
CA GLU A 71 14.04 -17.24 -7.48
C GLU A 71 12.92 -17.89 -8.32
N CYS A 72 12.59 -17.25 -9.43
CA CYS A 72 11.45 -17.64 -10.26
C CYS A 72 11.86 -18.87 -11.10
N THR A 73 11.89 -20.03 -10.46
CA THR A 73 12.22 -21.28 -11.11
C THR A 73 11.02 -21.84 -11.87
N ASP A 74 11.29 -22.59 -12.94
CA ASP A 74 10.25 -23.31 -13.68
C ASP A 74 9.43 -24.24 -12.78
N GLU A 75 10.05 -24.78 -11.73
CA GLU A 75 9.39 -25.60 -10.71
C GLU A 75 8.39 -24.79 -9.88
N ARG A 76 8.75 -23.58 -9.45
CA ARG A 76 7.83 -22.70 -8.72
C ARG A 76 6.63 -22.32 -9.59
N ASN A 77 6.85 -21.98 -10.86
CA ASN A 77 5.77 -21.62 -11.77
C ASN A 77 4.83 -22.80 -12.04
N LYS A 78 5.37 -24.02 -12.19
CA LYS A 78 4.56 -25.23 -12.28
C LYS A 78 3.73 -25.47 -11.02
N LEU A 79 4.36 -25.36 -9.85
CA LEU A 79 3.68 -25.56 -8.57
C LEU A 79 2.58 -24.51 -8.33
N LEU A 80 2.81 -23.26 -8.73
CA LEU A 80 1.81 -22.21 -8.69
C LEU A 80 0.63 -22.58 -9.60
N ASN A 81 0.88 -22.89 -10.88
CA ASN A 81 -0.19 -23.31 -11.80
C ASN A 81 -0.98 -24.52 -11.28
N GLU A 82 -0.30 -25.52 -10.69
CA GLU A 82 -0.96 -26.67 -10.06
C GLU A 82 -1.83 -26.29 -8.87
N TYR A 83 -1.36 -25.36 -8.03
CA TYR A 83 -2.12 -24.84 -6.89
C TYR A 83 -3.38 -24.10 -7.34
N GLU A 84 -3.26 -23.20 -8.32
CA GLU A 84 -4.39 -22.50 -8.93
C GLU A 84 -5.40 -23.48 -9.54
N ASP A 85 -4.95 -24.51 -10.27
CA ASP A 85 -5.81 -25.55 -10.82
C ASP A 85 -6.54 -26.35 -9.73
N LEU A 86 -5.84 -26.69 -8.64
CA LEU A 86 -6.43 -27.39 -7.50
C LEU A 86 -7.47 -26.52 -6.79
N LYS A 87 -7.19 -25.24 -6.63
CA LYS A 87 -8.11 -24.29 -5.99
C LYS A 87 -9.41 -24.15 -6.78
N VAL A 88 -9.34 -24.02 -8.10
CA VAL A 88 -10.54 -23.97 -8.96
C VAL A 88 -11.34 -25.26 -8.86
N LYS A 89 -10.68 -26.43 -8.83
CA LYS A 89 -11.36 -27.72 -8.64
C LYS A 89 -12.05 -27.81 -7.29
N PHE A 90 -11.38 -27.34 -6.23
CA PHE A 90 -11.92 -27.32 -4.88
C PHE A 90 -13.17 -26.44 -4.78
N GLU A 91 -13.11 -25.20 -5.28
CA GLU A 91 -14.27 -24.30 -5.32
C GLU A 91 -15.45 -24.91 -6.11
N ARG A 92 -15.16 -25.58 -7.22
CA ARG A 92 -16.20 -26.29 -7.99
C ARG A 92 -16.84 -27.44 -7.21
N ILE A 93 -16.06 -28.19 -6.44
CA ILE A 93 -16.58 -29.28 -5.61
C ILE A 93 -17.45 -28.71 -4.50
N GLU A 94 -17.02 -27.62 -3.84
CA GLU A 94 -17.81 -26.95 -2.81
C GLU A 94 -19.16 -26.47 -3.35
N ASP A 95 -19.20 -25.85 -4.54
CA ASP A 95 -20.45 -25.44 -5.19
C ASP A 95 -21.36 -26.65 -5.50
N ILE A 96 -20.78 -27.76 -6.00
CA ILE A 96 -21.54 -29.00 -6.23
C ILE A 96 -22.10 -29.56 -4.91
N GLU A 97 -21.31 -29.60 -3.84
CA GLU A 97 -21.75 -30.08 -2.54
C GLU A 97 -22.87 -29.20 -1.96
N GLU A 98 -22.77 -27.89 -2.10
CA GLU A 98 -23.80 -26.96 -1.65
C GLU A 98 -25.09 -27.14 -2.45
N ASN A 99 -24.99 -27.33 -3.77
CA ASN A 99 -26.14 -27.61 -4.62
C ASN A 99 -26.76 -28.99 -4.34
N LEU A 100 -25.97 -30.02 -4.05
CA LEU A 100 -26.48 -31.33 -3.65
C LEU A 100 -27.17 -31.30 -2.29
N LYS A 101 -26.71 -30.48 -1.33
CA LYS A 101 -27.40 -30.29 -0.03
C LYS A 101 -28.79 -29.67 -0.19
N LYS A 102 -29.00 -28.83 -1.21
CA LYS A 102 -30.33 -28.24 -1.52
C LYS A 102 -31.33 -29.26 -2.05
N PHE A 103 -30.85 -30.44 -2.47
CA PHE A 103 -31.61 -31.43 -3.19
C PHE A 103 -31.62 -32.75 -2.41
N SER A 104 -32.66 -32.98 -1.59
CA SER A 104 -32.74 -34.22 -0.82
C SER A 104 -32.87 -35.42 -1.74
N LYS A 105 -32.03 -36.44 -1.54
CA LYS A 105 -32.09 -37.71 -2.27
C LYS A 105 -33.46 -38.39 -2.20
N GLU A 106 -34.21 -38.12 -1.14
CA GLU A 106 -35.58 -38.62 -0.97
C GLU A 106 -36.59 -37.87 -1.85
N GLU A 107 -36.42 -36.56 -2.03
CA GLU A 107 -37.26 -35.73 -2.90
C GLU A 107 -37.08 -36.10 -4.37
N TYR A 108 -35.83 -36.33 -4.81
CA TYR A 108 -35.53 -36.81 -6.16
C TYR A 108 -36.19 -38.16 -6.45
N LYS A 109 -36.08 -39.12 -5.52
CA LYS A 109 -36.72 -40.43 -5.69
C LYS A 109 -38.25 -40.35 -5.72
N LYS A 110 -38.84 -39.43 -4.95
CA LYS A 110 -40.28 -39.18 -4.98
C LYS A 110 -40.71 -38.61 -6.34
N MET A 111 -39.95 -37.64 -6.85
CA MET A 111 -40.19 -37.02 -8.16
C MET A 111 -40.04 -38.03 -9.30
N GLU A 112 -39.02 -38.89 -9.27
CA GLU A 112 -38.86 -39.99 -10.25
C GLU A 112 -40.08 -40.91 -10.25
N LYS A 113 -40.57 -41.29 -9.07
CA LYS A 113 -41.72 -42.17 -8.94
C LYS A 113 -43.01 -41.53 -9.47
N GLU A 114 -43.22 -40.24 -9.20
CA GLU A 114 -44.37 -39.49 -9.74
C GLU A 114 -44.32 -39.32 -11.27
N ILE A 115 -43.13 -39.15 -11.84
CA ILE A 115 -42.92 -39.10 -13.30
C ILE A 115 -43.22 -40.47 -13.92
N GLU A 116 -42.75 -41.56 -13.31
CA GLU A 116 -43.00 -42.93 -13.76
C GLU A 116 -44.50 -43.26 -13.74
N ASP A 117 -45.19 -42.92 -12.64
CA ASP A 117 -46.63 -43.10 -12.49
C ASP A 117 -47.41 -42.26 -13.52
N SER A 118 -46.94 -41.04 -13.82
CA SER A 118 -47.56 -40.16 -14.83
C SER A 118 -47.35 -40.69 -16.25
N LYS A 119 -46.16 -41.18 -16.59
CA LYS A 119 -45.88 -41.84 -17.88
C LYS A 119 -46.74 -43.07 -18.07
N ASN A 120 -46.86 -43.91 -17.04
CA ASN A 120 -47.66 -45.12 -17.09
C ASN A 120 -49.14 -44.80 -17.31
N LYS A 121 -49.67 -43.74 -16.68
CA LYS A 121 -51.03 -43.24 -16.92
C LYS A 121 -51.26 -42.71 -18.33
N ILE A 122 -50.28 -42.04 -18.92
CA ILE A 122 -50.36 -41.55 -20.31
C ILE A 122 -50.33 -42.73 -21.30
N ASN A 123 -49.51 -43.75 -21.03
CA ASN A 123 -49.36 -44.92 -21.92
C ASN A 123 -50.49 -45.95 -21.78
N THR A 124 -51.32 -45.86 -20.73
CA THR A 124 -52.48 -46.75 -20.52
C THR A 124 -53.80 -46.16 -21.03
N HIS A 125 -53.77 -44.94 -21.58
CA HIS A 125 -54.92 -44.28 -22.18
C HIS A 125 -54.84 -44.27 -23.71
#